data_AF-A0A7J7J2B0-F1
#
_entry.id   AF-A0A7J7J2B0-F1
#
_cell.length_a   1.000
_cell.length_b   1.000
_cell.length_c   1.000
_cell.angle_alpha   90.00
_cell.angle_beta   90.00
_cell.angle_gamma   90.00
#
_symmetry.space_group_name_H-M   'P 1'
#
loop_
_entity.id
_entity.type
_entity.pdbx_description
1 polymer ?
#
loop_
_entity_poly.entity_id
_entity_poly.type
_entity_poly.pdbx_seq_one_letter_code
_entity_poly.pdbx_strand_id
1 'polypeptide(L)'
;MALAFRNFANIVQKITVYETKETLYVLGSDEAENVFRLLEINRNDRKELMIHEVQKEYTAKETKEYFHKVQQNDKRKYSSKSSFNKIASGHALAGFVRFMEGYYLILVTQRVKVAKIGSHVIYRVQGTNMIYIPGNSATHPDESRYLKLFESVDLSNNFYFSYTYDLTHTLQYNQIQMEETSLPNFSAEQGKIEGRQQPLEQFVWNDYLIQPMKSQVHNDWILYFVHGFLSQLNMIVFGQQIYITLISRRSNKYAGTRFLKRGCNSKGYVANEVETEQIVHDASQTSFNGGAYTSFVQMRGSIPLYWSQDLTKAMSKPPISLDFTDPYGGITAPHFERLLKKYGAPIIILNLVKVTLEFVANEL
;
A
#
# COMPACT_ATOMS: atom_id res chain seq x y z
N MET A 1 -10.44 -14.87 21.13
CA MET A 1 -9.42 -13.85 21.46
C MET A 1 -9.88 -12.53 20.84
N ALA A 2 -10.01 -11.45 21.60
CA ALA A 2 -10.49 -10.18 21.06
C ALA A 2 -9.41 -9.50 20.21
N LEU A 3 -9.75 -9.05 19.00
CA LEU A 3 -8.92 -8.10 18.25
C LEU A 3 -9.04 -6.75 18.98
N ALA A 4 -8.02 -6.39 19.76
CA ALA A 4 -8.05 -5.20 20.60
C ALA A 4 -8.05 -3.92 19.75
N PHE A 5 -8.91 -2.97 20.12
CA PHE A 5 -9.03 -1.68 19.45
C PHE A 5 -7.80 -0.81 19.74
N ARG A 6 -7.04 -0.43 18.71
CA ARG A 6 -6.24 0.80 18.78
C ARG A 6 -7.17 1.97 18.48
N ASN A 7 -7.18 2.96 19.38
CA ASN A 7 -8.08 4.10 19.28
C ASN A 7 -7.57 5.07 18.21
N PHE A 8 -7.90 4.77 16.95
CA PHE A 8 -7.49 5.55 15.79
C PHE A 8 -8.45 6.73 15.49
N ALA A 9 -8.92 7.41 16.54
CA ALA A 9 -9.99 8.41 16.45
C ALA A 9 -9.70 9.55 15.46
N ASN A 10 -8.43 9.80 15.13
CA ASN A 10 -8.00 10.97 14.35
C ASN A 10 -7.41 10.64 12.97
N ILE A 11 -7.55 9.41 12.46
CA ILE A 11 -7.06 9.11 11.09
C ILE A 11 -7.81 9.94 10.05
N VAL A 12 -7.07 10.51 9.10
CA VAL A 12 -7.62 11.19 7.92
C VAL A 12 -8.35 10.18 7.02
N GLN A 13 -9.67 10.32 6.91
CA GLN A 13 -10.55 9.49 6.07
C GLN A 13 -11.27 10.27 4.97
N LYS A 14 -11.44 11.58 5.15
CA LYS A 14 -11.99 12.48 4.14
C LYS A 14 -10.94 13.52 3.79
N ILE A 15 -10.78 13.76 2.50
CA ILE A 15 -9.79 14.69 1.98
C ILE A 15 -10.47 15.62 0.99
N THR A 16 -10.19 16.91 1.11
CA THR A 16 -10.59 17.92 0.13
C THR A 16 -9.38 18.72 -0.29
N VAL A 17 -9.22 18.89 -1.60
CA VAL A 17 -8.12 19.63 -2.20
C VAL A 17 -8.66 20.94 -2.74
N TYR A 18 -8.05 22.03 -2.29
CA TYR A 18 -8.27 23.38 -2.80
C TYR A 18 -6.99 23.87 -3.46
N GLU A 19 -7.11 24.78 -4.43
CA GLU A 19 -5.96 25.41 -5.05
C GLU A 19 -6.09 26.93 -5.03
N THR A 20 -4.93 27.59 -5.07
CA THR A 20 -4.74 28.97 -5.50
C THR A 20 -3.61 28.99 -6.54
N LYS A 21 -3.27 30.16 -7.09
CA LYS A 21 -2.12 30.27 -8.02
C LYS A 21 -0.79 29.78 -7.44
N GLU A 22 -0.55 30.00 -6.14
CA GLU A 22 0.75 29.75 -5.49
C GLU A 22 0.77 28.47 -4.64
N THR A 23 -0.39 28.04 -4.13
CA THR A 23 -0.45 26.98 -3.11
C THR A 23 -1.59 26.00 -3.39
N LEU A 24 -1.32 24.72 -3.19
CA LEU A 24 -2.30 23.66 -3.14
C LEU A 24 -2.55 23.30 -1.67
N TYR A 25 -3.80 23.35 -1.24
CA TYR A 25 -4.21 23.07 0.13
C TYR A 25 -4.90 21.70 0.18
N VAL A 26 -4.38 20.78 0.99
CA VAL A 26 -4.98 19.46 1.23
C VAL A 26 -5.53 19.44 2.65
N LEU A 27 -6.85 19.52 2.77
CA LEU A 27 -7.57 19.45 4.03
C LEU A 27 -8.00 18.01 4.28
N GLY A 28 -7.55 17.43 5.38
CA GLY A 28 -7.90 16.09 5.83
C GLY A 28 -8.75 16.15 7.08
N SER A 29 -9.73 15.27 7.20
CA SER A 29 -10.51 15.10 8.43
C SER A 29 -10.75 13.64 8.73
N ASP A 30 -11.11 13.38 9.99
CA ASP A 30 -11.71 12.11 10.38
C ASP A 30 -13.07 11.92 9.69
N GLU A 31 -13.62 10.70 9.80
CA GLU A 31 -14.91 10.35 9.19
C GLU A 31 -16.06 11.22 9.73
N ALA A 32 -15.99 11.58 11.03
CA ALA A 32 -16.99 12.38 11.72
C ALA A 32 -16.81 13.90 11.55
N GLU A 33 -15.73 14.35 10.88
CA GLU A 33 -15.44 15.78 10.65
C GLU A 33 -15.33 16.60 11.95
N ASN A 34 -14.76 16.00 12.99
CA ASN A 34 -14.47 16.65 14.27
C ASN A 34 -13.11 17.33 14.27
N VAL A 35 -12.10 16.67 13.68
CA VAL A 35 -10.71 17.11 13.69
C VAL A 35 -10.24 17.26 12.26
N PHE A 36 -9.69 18.43 11.95
CA PHE A 36 -9.15 18.75 10.64
C PHE A 36 -7.65 19.04 10.71
N ARG A 37 -6.92 18.52 9.71
CA ARG A 37 -5.49 18.76 9.50
C ARG A 37 -5.29 19.35 8.11
N LEU A 38 -4.28 20.20 7.97
CA LEU A 38 -4.03 20.95 6.74
C LEU A 38 -2.60 20.75 6.27
N LEU A 39 -2.45 20.33 5.01
CA LEU A 39 -1.18 20.40 4.29
C LEU A 39 -1.23 21.58 3.31
N GLU A 40 -0.15 22.34 3.29
CA GLU A 40 0.11 23.39 2.31
C GLU A 40 1.25 22.94 1.41
N ILE A 41 1.00 22.91 0.10
CA ILE A 41 1.96 22.46 -0.89
C ILE A 41 2.25 23.61 -1.85
N ASN A 42 3.52 23.99 -1.96
CA ASN A 42 3.94 25.07 -2.85
C ASN A 42 3.80 24.66 -4.33
N ARG A 43 3.28 25.56 -5.18
CA ARG A 43 3.10 25.34 -6.63
C ARG A 43 4.10 26.11 -7.51
N ASN A 44 4.95 26.94 -6.91
CA ASN A 44 5.91 27.77 -7.62
C ASN A 44 7.19 27.00 -7.97
N ASP A 45 7.62 26.10 -7.09
CA ASP A 45 8.74 25.20 -7.39
C ASP A 45 8.28 23.98 -8.20
N ARG A 46 9.03 23.68 -9.26
CA ARG A 46 8.80 22.55 -10.16
C ARG A 46 9.64 21.33 -9.79
N LYS A 47 10.81 21.55 -9.19
CA LYS A 47 11.83 20.53 -8.95
C LYS A 47 11.69 19.89 -7.59
N GLU A 48 11.34 20.67 -6.58
CA GLU A 48 11.23 20.19 -5.21
C GLU A 48 9.78 20.23 -4.72
N LEU A 49 9.35 19.15 -4.09
CA LEU A 49 8.04 19.07 -3.46
C LEU A 49 8.18 19.59 -2.03
N MET A 50 7.66 20.78 -1.78
CA MET A 50 7.60 21.37 -0.44
C MET A 50 6.21 21.15 0.15
N ILE A 51 6.10 20.19 1.08
CA ILE A 51 4.90 19.94 1.86
C ILE A 51 5.11 20.52 3.26
N HIS A 52 4.22 21.40 3.68
CA HIS A 52 4.19 21.94 5.02
C HIS A 52 2.89 21.52 5.71
N GLU A 53 2.99 20.65 6.72
CA GLU A 53 1.86 20.38 7.61
C GLU A 53 1.72 21.50 8.63
N VAL A 54 0.55 22.12 8.66
CA VAL A 54 0.22 23.12 9.67
C VAL A 54 0.02 22.39 10.99
N GLN A 55 0.91 22.65 11.96
CA GLN A 55 0.94 22.02 13.29
C GLN A 55 -0.18 22.56 14.22
N LYS A 56 -1.42 22.59 13.71
CA LYS A 56 -2.64 22.96 14.42
C LYS A 56 -3.76 22.06 13.91
N GLU A 57 -4.48 21.44 14.85
CA GLU A 57 -5.77 20.82 14.56
C GLU A 57 -6.86 21.88 14.52
N TYR A 58 -7.73 21.82 13.52
CA TYR A 58 -8.81 22.76 13.32
C TYR A 58 -10.15 22.10 13.59
N THR A 59 -11.09 22.89 14.12
CA THR A 59 -12.51 22.55 14.09
C THR A 59 -13.13 22.91 12.74
N ALA A 60 -14.35 22.41 12.46
CA ALA A 60 -15.10 22.77 11.26
C ALA A 60 -15.31 24.30 11.12
N LYS A 61 -15.51 25.02 12.23
CA LYS A 61 -15.69 26.47 12.24
C LYS A 61 -14.38 27.19 11.90
N GLU A 62 -13.29 26.84 12.57
CA GLU A 62 -11.98 27.45 12.33
C GLU A 62 -11.48 27.19 10.91
N THR A 63 -11.76 26.01 10.34
CA THR A 63 -11.43 25.67 8.96
C THR A 63 -12.12 26.61 7.97
N LYS A 64 -13.42 26.89 8.17
CA LYS A 64 -14.17 27.85 7.35
C LYS A 64 -13.59 29.26 7.47
N GLU A 65 -13.26 29.70 8.68
CA GLU A 65 -12.63 31.00 8.91
C GLU A 65 -11.24 31.10 8.25
N TYR A 66 -10.44 30.03 8.32
CA TYR A 66 -9.14 29.94 7.67
C TYR A 66 -9.25 30.10 6.15
N PHE A 67 -10.08 29.30 5.48
CA PHE A 67 -10.23 29.39 4.02
C PHE A 67 -10.90 30.69 3.56
N HIS A 68 -11.76 31.28 4.38
CA HIS A 68 -12.29 32.62 4.10
C HIS A 68 -11.18 33.68 4.10
N LYS A 69 -10.23 33.62 5.05
CA LYS A 69 -9.06 34.50 5.07
C LYS A 69 -8.15 34.26 3.86
N VAL A 70 -7.90 32.99 3.50
CA VAL A 70 -7.12 32.64 2.29
C VAL A 70 -7.76 33.26 1.04
N GLN A 71 -9.08 33.08 0.86
CA GLN A 71 -9.80 33.62 -0.28
C GLN A 71 -9.75 35.16 -0.33
N GLN A 72 -9.86 35.85 0.81
CA GLN A 72 -9.73 37.31 0.87
C GLN A 72 -8.33 37.79 0.51
N ASN A 73 -7.29 37.13 1.02
CA ASN A 73 -5.90 37.46 0.73
C ASN A 73 -5.56 37.24 -0.76
N ASP A 74 -6.09 36.17 -1.34
CA ASP A 74 -5.91 35.87 -2.76
C ASP A 74 -6.59 36.92 -3.67
N LYS A 75 -7.80 37.39 -3.31
CA LYS A 75 -8.46 38.53 -4.00
C LYS A 75 -7.63 39.81 -3.92
N ARG A 76 -7.02 40.09 -2.76
CA ARG A 76 -6.15 41.28 -2.59
C ARG A 76 -4.91 41.23 -3.47
N LYS A 77 -4.34 40.02 -3.71
CA LYS A 77 -3.13 39.85 -4.52
C LYS A 77 -3.38 39.85 -6.04
N TYR A 78 -4.45 39.22 -6.53
CA TYR A 78 -4.56 38.86 -7.96
C TYR A 78 -5.75 39.43 -8.75
N SER A 79 -6.63 40.26 -8.13
CA SER A 79 -7.83 40.95 -8.69
C SER A 79 -9.12 40.62 -7.91
N SER A 80 -10.25 41.29 -8.22
CA SER A 80 -11.54 41.14 -7.53
C SER A 80 -12.08 39.70 -7.50
N LYS A 81 -11.68 38.85 -8.45
CA LYS A 81 -12.05 37.43 -8.52
C LYS A 81 -10.91 36.54 -8.02
N SER A 82 -11.18 35.79 -6.94
CA SER A 82 -10.22 34.85 -6.34
C SER A 82 -9.93 33.67 -7.26
N SER A 83 -8.67 33.24 -7.28
CA SER A 83 -8.23 31.96 -7.81
C SER A 83 -8.46 30.79 -6.84
N PHE A 84 -8.96 31.05 -5.63
CA PHE A 84 -9.28 30.00 -4.67
C PHE A 84 -10.50 29.17 -5.10
N ASN A 85 -10.28 27.89 -5.36
CA ASN A 85 -11.31 26.93 -5.77
C ASN A 85 -11.05 25.55 -5.15
N LYS A 86 -12.15 24.86 -4.88
CA LYS A 86 -12.13 23.42 -4.59
C LYS A 86 -11.98 22.66 -5.90
N ILE A 87 -10.99 21.77 -5.99
CA ILE A 87 -10.70 21.02 -7.23
C ILE A 87 -11.02 19.53 -7.12
N ALA A 88 -10.92 18.95 -5.93
CA ALA A 88 -11.17 17.53 -5.74
C ALA A 88 -11.58 17.20 -4.30
N SER A 89 -12.26 16.07 -4.15
CA SER A 89 -12.47 15.41 -2.87
C SER A 89 -12.15 13.92 -3.02
N GLY A 90 -11.71 13.32 -1.93
CA GLY A 90 -11.33 11.91 -1.89
C GLY A 90 -11.26 11.39 -0.46
N HIS A 91 -10.66 10.20 -0.33
CA HIS A 91 -10.70 9.41 0.89
C HIS A 91 -9.32 9.00 1.40
N ALA A 92 -8.28 9.08 0.55
CA ALA A 92 -6.91 8.72 0.90
C ALA A 92 -5.93 9.37 -0.07
N LEU A 93 -4.73 9.70 0.42
CA LEU A 93 -3.59 10.04 -0.44
C LEU A 93 -2.87 8.73 -0.78
N ALA A 94 -2.77 8.40 -2.07
CA ALA A 94 -1.89 7.31 -2.50
C ALA A 94 -0.42 7.75 -2.46
N GLY A 95 -0.16 9.04 -2.65
CA GLY A 95 1.15 9.68 -2.54
C GLY A 95 1.40 10.69 -3.66
N PHE A 96 2.66 10.95 -3.93
CA PHE A 96 3.15 11.90 -4.92
C PHE A 96 4.08 11.20 -5.90
N VAL A 97 3.96 11.54 -7.18
CA VAL A 97 4.87 11.04 -8.22
C VAL A 97 5.41 12.21 -9.03
N ARG A 98 6.70 12.17 -9.33
CA ARG A 98 7.34 13.09 -10.25
C ARG A 98 7.65 12.36 -11.55
N PHE A 99 7.31 12.98 -12.67
CA PHE A 99 7.76 12.55 -13.99
C PHE A 99 8.96 13.39 -14.41
N MET A 100 8.83 14.27 -15.41
CA MET A 100 9.95 15.08 -15.86
C MET A 100 9.97 16.42 -15.11
N GLU A 101 8.91 17.19 -15.26
CA GLU A 101 8.93 18.61 -14.86
C GLU A 101 8.18 18.92 -13.58
N GLY A 102 7.26 18.07 -13.14
CA GLY A 102 6.45 18.38 -11.97
C GLY A 102 5.95 17.16 -11.21
N TYR A 103 5.47 17.44 -10.00
CA TYR A 103 4.83 16.45 -9.16
C TYR A 103 3.32 16.41 -9.41
N TYR A 104 2.78 15.20 -9.31
CA TYR A 104 1.36 14.92 -9.31
C TYR A 104 0.99 14.36 -7.94
N LEU A 105 -0.09 14.90 -7.37
CA LEU A 105 -0.75 14.32 -6.22
C LEU A 105 -1.73 13.24 -6.70
N ILE A 106 -1.60 12.03 -6.16
CA ILE A 106 -2.50 10.91 -6.46
C ILE A 106 -3.51 10.77 -5.32
N LEU A 107 -4.76 11.16 -5.59
CA LEU A 107 -5.86 11.14 -4.64
C LEU A 107 -6.82 9.97 -4.95
N VAL A 108 -7.17 9.17 -3.95
CA VAL A 108 -8.25 8.18 -4.06
C VAL A 108 -9.58 8.89 -3.93
N THR A 109 -10.33 9.01 -5.03
CA THR A 109 -11.63 9.69 -5.06
C THR A 109 -12.77 8.78 -4.66
N GLN A 110 -12.69 7.49 -4.99
CA GLN A 110 -13.72 6.49 -4.69
C GLN A 110 -13.12 5.22 -4.12
N ARG A 111 -13.85 4.61 -3.19
CA ARG A 111 -13.49 3.36 -2.52
C ARG A 111 -14.73 2.55 -2.21
N VAL A 112 -14.60 1.24 -2.16
CA VAL A 112 -15.69 0.31 -1.81
C VAL A 112 -15.26 -0.62 -0.69
N LYS A 113 -16.15 -0.88 0.27
CA LYS A 113 -15.92 -1.85 1.34
C LYS A 113 -15.96 -3.26 0.75
N VAL A 114 -14.94 -4.06 1.00
CA VAL A 114 -14.81 -5.41 0.40
C VAL A 114 -14.70 -6.54 1.43
N ALA A 115 -14.26 -6.23 2.65
CA ALA A 115 -14.19 -7.20 3.73
C ALA A 115 -14.17 -6.51 5.09
N LYS A 116 -14.42 -7.29 6.14
CA LYS A 116 -14.27 -6.88 7.53
C LYS A 116 -13.53 -7.96 8.33
N ILE A 117 -12.48 -7.57 9.05
CA ILE A 117 -11.75 -8.45 9.97
C ILE A 117 -11.88 -7.83 11.37
N GLY A 118 -12.60 -8.48 12.28
CA GLY A 118 -12.96 -7.85 13.56
C GLY A 118 -13.76 -6.57 13.35
N SER A 119 -13.29 -5.46 13.91
CA SER A 119 -13.85 -4.12 13.67
C SER A 119 -13.26 -3.41 12.45
N HIS A 120 -12.21 -3.95 11.86
CA HIS A 120 -11.46 -3.31 10.79
C HIS A 120 -12.15 -3.50 9.44
N VAL A 121 -12.41 -2.39 8.76
CA VAL A 121 -13.02 -2.38 7.44
C VAL A 121 -11.93 -2.25 6.39
N ILE A 122 -11.97 -3.13 5.40
CA ILE A 122 -11.02 -3.13 4.29
C ILE A 122 -11.70 -2.58 3.05
N TYR A 123 -11.00 -1.67 2.39
CA TYR A 123 -11.48 -0.95 1.22
C TYR A 123 -10.69 -1.34 -0.02
N ARG A 124 -11.37 -1.46 -1.15
CA ARG A 124 -10.76 -1.48 -2.48
C ARG A 124 -10.84 -0.08 -3.08
N VAL A 125 -9.73 0.37 -3.68
CA VAL A 125 -9.72 1.61 -4.47
C VAL A 125 -10.62 1.40 -5.69
N GLN A 126 -11.49 2.37 -6.00
CA GLN A 126 -12.40 2.32 -7.15
C GLN A 126 -12.21 3.49 -8.11
N GLY A 127 -11.65 4.59 -7.63
CA GLY A 127 -11.38 5.76 -8.45
C GLY A 127 -10.21 6.55 -7.88
N THR A 128 -9.38 7.05 -8.77
CA THR A 128 -8.24 7.90 -8.46
C THR A 128 -8.27 9.15 -9.32
N ASN A 129 -7.70 10.24 -8.82
CA ASN A 129 -7.47 11.46 -9.57
C ASN A 129 -6.01 11.89 -9.40
N MET A 130 -5.37 12.25 -10.51
CA MET A 130 -4.01 12.76 -10.54
C MET A 130 -4.06 14.27 -10.74
N ILE A 131 -3.61 15.02 -9.74
CA ILE A 131 -3.66 16.48 -9.72
C ILE A 131 -2.24 17.00 -9.94
N TYR A 132 -2.02 17.72 -11.03
CA TYR A 132 -0.74 18.38 -11.30
C TYR A 132 -0.53 19.54 -10.33
N ILE A 133 0.61 19.55 -9.63
CA ILE A 133 0.87 20.52 -8.56
C ILE A 133 1.34 21.87 -9.11
N PRO A 134 2.33 21.96 -10.02
CA PRO A 134 2.80 23.25 -10.51
C PRO A 134 1.70 24.08 -11.20
N GLY A 135 1.67 25.39 -10.92
CA GLY A 135 0.64 26.29 -11.45
C GLY A 135 0.76 26.60 -12.95
N ASN A 136 1.93 26.33 -13.54
CA ASN A 136 2.21 26.57 -14.96
C ASN A 136 2.37 25.24 -15.71
N SER A 137 1.62 25.07 -16.79
CA SER A 137 1.72 23.94 -17.71
C SER A 137 3.01 24.02 -18.52
N ALA A 138 4.08 23.40 -18.05
CA ALA A 138 5.24 23.09 -18.87
C ALA A 138 5.06 21.65 -19.41
N THR A 139 5.37 21.46 -20.69
CA THR A 139 5.17 20.18 -21.37
C THR A 139 6.51 19.71 -21.92
N HIS A 140 7.31 19.11 -21.04
CA HIS A 140 8.37 18.23 -21.53
C HIS A 140 7.75 17.20 -22.51
N PRO A 141 8.33 16.97 -23.70
CA PRO A 141 7.73 16.12 -24.73
C PRO A 141 7.37 14.71 -24.22
N ASP A 142 8.19 14.15 -23.34
CA ASP A 142 7.97 12.82 -22.74
C ASP A 142 7.01 12.80 -21.53
N GLU A 143 6.58 13.95 -20.99
CA GLU A 143 5.70 13.99 -19.81
C GLU A 143 4.42 13.19 -20.05
N SER A 144 3.76 13.41 -21.19
CA SER A 144 2.55 12.68 -21.58
C SER A 144 2.82 11.17 -21.75
N ARG A 145 4.02 10.78 -22.19
CA ARG A 145 4.39 9.38 -22.35
C ARG A 145 4.50 8.67 -21.00
N TYR A 146 5.16 9.29 -20.02
CA TYR A 146 5.28 8.73 -18.67
C TYR A 146 3.95 8.73 -17.92
N LEU A 147 3.13 9.77 -18.09
CA LEU A 147 1.76 9.80 -17.58
C LEU A 147 0.95 8.61 -18.10
N LYS A 148 0.92 8.40 -19.42
CA LYS A 148 0.21 7.26 -20.03
C LYS A 148 0.75 5.91 -19.55
N LEU A 149 2.06 5.80 -19.34
CA LEU A 149 2.67 4.58 -18.80
C LEU A 149 2.21 4.34 -17.36
N PHE A 150 2.13 5.38 -16.53
CA PHE A 150 1.63 5.26 -15.18
C PHE A 150 0.13 4.95 -15.15
N GLU A 151 -0.68 5.62 -15.97
CA GLU A 151 -2.12 5.40 -16.12
C GLU A 151 -2.46 3.99 -16.67
N SER A 152 -1.51 3.33 -17.34
CA SER A 152 -1.66 1.93 -17.74
C SER A 152 -1.74 0.97 -16.54
N VAL A 153 -1.27 1.41 -15.36
CA VAL A 153 -1.49 0.71 -14.10
C VAL A 153 -2.85 1.13 -13.57
N ASP A 154 -3.84 0.24 -13.73
CA ASP A 154 -5.19 0.48 -13.24
C ASP A 154 -5.25 0.45 -11.70
N LEU A 155 -5.15 1.63 -11.08
CA LEU A 155 -5.27 1.79 -9.63
C LEU A 155 -6.68 1.51 -9.09
N SER A 156 -7.69 1.49 -9.95
CA SER A 156 -9.09 1.23 -9.57
C SER A 156 -9.39 -0.25 -9.32
N ASN A 157 -8.42 -1.12 -9.61
CA ASN A 157 -8.60 -2.55 -9.50
C ASN A 157 -7.42 -3.17 -8.76
N ASN A 158 -7.69 -4.17 -7.92
CA ASN A 158 -6.67 -4.94 -7.22
C ASN A 158 -5.81 -4.18 -6.18
N PHE A 159 -6.17 -2.94 -5.83
CA PHE A 159 -5.52 -2.18 -4.75
C PHE A 159 -6.43 -2.06 -3.53
N TYR A 160 -5.87 -2.39 -2.37
CA TYR A 160 -6.62 -2.48 -1.12
C TYR A 160 -5.88 -1.74 -0.01
N PHE A 161 -6.64 -1.13 0.89
CA PHE A 161 -6.13 -0.52 2.11
C PHE A 161 -7.15 -0.64 3.24
N SER A 162 -6.68 -0.49 4.47
CA SER A 162 -7.52 -0.26 5.63
C SER A 162 -6.91 0.90 6.41
N TYR A 163 -7.77 1.71 7.02
CA TYR A 163 -7.28 2.78 7.88
C TYR A 163 -6.69 2.25 9.18
N THR A 164 -7.28 1.17 9.70
CA THR A 164 -7.04 0.71 11.08
C THR A 164 -6.38 -0.66 11.15
N TYR A 165 -6.20 -1.35 10.02
CA TYR A 165 -5.60 -2.68 9.94
C TYR A 165 -4.46 -2.70 8.94
N ASP A 166 -3.33 -3.28 9.33
CA ASP A 166 -2.19 -3.42 8.45
C ASP A 166 -2.35 -4.64 7.54
N LEU A 167 -2.71 -4.38 6.28
CA LEU A 167 -2.83 -5.41 5.26
C LEU A 167 -1.48 -5.94 4.77
N THR A 168 -0.36 -5.30 5.13
CA THR A 168 0.96 -5.74 4.67
C THR A 168 1.46 -6.95 5.45
N HIS A 169 0.92 -7.21 6.63
CA HIS A 169 1.26 -8.35 7.47
C HIS A 169 0.13 -9.39 7.52
N THR A 170 0.48 -10.58 8.00
CA THR A 170 -0.49 -11.66 8.25
C THR A 170 -1.27 -11.38 9.53
N LEU A 171 -2.44 -12.01 9.68
CA LEU A 171 -3.23 -11.94 10.91
C LEU A 171 -2.43 -12.40 12.13
N GLN A 172 -1.64 -13.47 11.99
CA GLN A 172 -0.78 -13.97 13.07
C GLN A 172 0.20 -12.89 13.54
N TYR A 173 0.89 -12.23 12.62
CA TYR A 173 1.86 -11.17 12.98
C TYR A 173 1.15 -9.98 13.64
N ASN A 174 0.04 -9.53 13.05
CA ASN A 174 -0.75 -8.42 13.58
C ASN A 174 -1.24 -8.72 15.01
N GLN A 175 -1.62 -9.96 15.31
CA GLN A 175 -2.10 -10.36 16.63
C GLN A 175 -0.98 -10.42 17.67
N ILE A 176 0.17 -11.03 17.35
CA ILE A 176 1.33 -11.11 18.27
C ILE A 176 1.80 -9.70 18.64
N GLN A 177 1.93 -8.80 17.66
CA GLN A 177 2.34 -7.42 17.92
C GLN A 177 1.32 -6.64 18.77
N MET A 178 0.03 -6.96 18.67
CA MET A 178 -0.99 -6.35 19.54
C MET A 178 -0.79 -6.78 21.00
N GLU A 179 -0.54 -8.07 21.24
CA GLU A 179 -0.30 -8.61 22.59
C GLU A 179 0.94 -7.98 23.24
N GLU A 180 2.06 -7.90 22.52
CA GLU A 180 3.31 -7.30 23.01
C GLU A 180 3.12 -5.83 23.44
N THR A 181 2.33 -5.06 22.68
CA THR A 181 2.05 -3.64 23.01
C THR A 181 1.03 -3.43 24.13
N SER A 182 0.31 -4.49 24.55
CA SER A 182 -0.67 -4.42 25.64
C SER A 182 -0.07 -4.73 27.02
N LEU A 183 1.22 -5.07 27.08
CA LEU A 183 1.93 -5.35 28.34
C LEU A 183 2.36 -4.04 29.03
N PRO A 184 2.09 -3.88 30.35
CA PRO A 184 2.30 -2.62 31.08
C PRO A 184 3.76 -2.20 31.26
N ASN A 185 4.75 -3.06 30.97
CA ASN A 185 6.17 -2.78 31.15
C ASN A 185 6.93 -2.49 29.84
N PHE A 186 6.24 -2.26 28.71
CA PHE A 186 6.92 -1.91 27.47
C PHE A 186 7.42 -0.47 27.53
N SER A 187 8.67 -0.29 27.97
CA SER A 187 9.35 0.99 27.88
C SER A 187 9.50 1.38 26.41
N ALA A 188 9.06 2.58 26.06
CA ALA A 188 9.21 3.20 24.75
C ALA A 188 10.68 3.55 24.42
N GLU A 189 11.65 2.73 24.82
CA GLU A 189 13.09 3.01 24.74
C GLU A 189 13.77 2.49 23.47
N GLN A 190 13.00 2.07 22.46
CA GLN A 190 13.52 1.86 21.11
C GLN A 190 12.63 2.51 20.06
N GLY A 191 12.48 3.84 20.12
CA GLY A 191 12.10 4.69 18.97
C GLY A 191 10.83 4.30 18.19
N LYS A 192 9.96 3.44 18.75
CA LYS A 192 8.69 3.05 18.13
C LYS A 192 7.70 4.17 18.39
N ILE A 193 7.74 5.13 17.48
CA ILE A 193 6.88 6.30 17.37
C ILE A 193 5.43 5.91 17.69
N GLU A 194 4.80 6.71 18.55
CA GLU A 194 3.36 6.73 18.74
C GLU A 194 2.66 6.86 17.38
N GLY A 195 2.15 5.77 16.82
CA GLY A 195 1.40 5.79 15.57
C GLY A 195 1.80 4.68 14.59
N ARG A 196 0.84 3.79 14.32
CA ARG A 196 0.85 2.68 13.34
C ARG A 196 2.00 1.67 13.46
N GLN A 197 1.69 0.39 13.20
CA GLN A 197 2.69 -0.67 13.15
C GLN A 197 3.61 -0.44 11.92
N GLN A 198 4.88 -0.81 12.02
CA GLN A 198 5.78 -0.75 10.86
C GLN A 198 5.30 -1.76 9.81
N PRO A 199 5.00 -1.32 8.58
CA PRO A 199 4.49 -2.20 7.56
C PRO A 199 5.58 -3.15 7.05
N LEU A 200 5.17 -4.27 6.47
CA LEU A 200 6.07 -5.10 5.71
C LEU A 200 6.34 -4.44 4.35
N GLU A 201 7.46 -3.75 4.22
CA GLU A 201 7.82 -2.95 3.05
C GLU A 201 7.62 -3.65 1.71
N GLN A 202 7.84 -4.97 1.66
CA GLN A 202 7.70 -5.74 0.42
C GLN A 202 6.28 -5.75 -0.12
N PHE A 203 5.26 -5.51 0.71
CA PHE A 203 3.85 -5.47 0.28
C PHE A 203 3.26 -4.05 0.28
N VAL A 204 4.05 -3.02 0.62
CA VAL A 204 3.65 -1.61 0.50
C VAL A 204 3.81 -1.18 -0.95
N TRP A 205 2.76 -1.29 -1.76
CA TRP A 205 2.86 -0.96 -3.19
C TRP A 205 3.20 0.52 -3.43
N ASN A 206 2.56 1.43 -2.68
CA ASN A 206 2.75 2.86 -2.83
C ASN A 206 3.98 3.40 -2.09
N ASP A 207 4.93 2.55 -1.67
CA ASP A 207 6.08 2.95 -0.85
C ASP A 207 6.84 4.13 -1.47
N TYR A 208 7.15 4.04 -2.76
CA TYR A 208 7.82 5.11 -3.52
C TYR A 208 7.00 6.41 -3.54
N LEU A 209 5.68 6.31 -3.69
CA LEU A 209 4.79 7.47 -3.81
C LEU A 209 4.69 8.25 -2.51
N ILE A 210 4.77 7.57 -1.36
CA ILE A 210 4.65 8.22 -0.05
C ILE A 210 6.00 8.72 0.50
N GLN A 211 7.14 8.35 -0.10
CA GLN A 211 8.47 8.78 0.36
C GLN A 211 8.59 10.29 0.59
N PRO A 212 8.12 11.17 -0.32
CA PRO A 212 8.22 12.62 -0.11
C PRO A 212 7.47 13.13 1.13
N MET A 213 6.46 12.37 1.57
CA MET A 213 5.56 12.75 2.65
C MET A 213 5.97 12.13 4.00
N LYS A 214 6.64 10.97 3.99
CA LYS A 214 6.97 10.17 5.19
C LYS A 214 7.72 10.92 6.29
N SER A 215 8.58 11.88 5.95
CA SER A 215 9.37 12.65 6.91
C SER A 215 8.80 14.04 7.23
N GLN A 216 7.78 14.49 6.49
CA GLN A 216 7.29 15.87 6.54
C GLN A 216 5.90 16.00 7.19
N VAL A 217 5.14 14.90 7.29
CA VAL A 217 3.76 14.93 7.81
C VAL A 217 3.52 13.85 8.86
N HIS A 218 2.45 14.02 9.61
CA HIS A 218 1.96 13.09 10.60
C HIS A 218 1.52 11.75 9.99
N ASN A 219 1.72 10.67 10.73
CA ASN A 219 1.40 9.30 10.31
C ASN A 219 -0.07 9.08 9.92
N ASP A 220 -0.99 9.93 10.35
CA ASP A 220 -2.42 9.84 10.01
C ASP A 220 -2.67 9.99 8.51
N TRP A 221 -1.85 10.78 7.80
CA TRP A 221 -1.92 10.96 6.35
C TRP A 221 -1.42 9.75 5.56
N ILE A 222 -0.57 8.92 6.17
CA ILE A 222 0.16 7.86 5.48
C ILE A 222 -0.64 6.56 5.51
N LEU A 223 -1.08 6.10 4.33
CA LEU A 223 -1.75 4.81 4.17
C LEU A 223 -0.95 3.89 3.26
N TYR A 224 -0.84 2.63 3.66
CA TYR A 224 -0.15 1.61 2.90
C TYR A 224 -1.13 0.84 2.03
N PHE A 225 -0.87 0.83 0.73
CA PHE A 225 -1.70 0.15 -0.25
C PHE A 225 -1.07 -1.20 -0.58
N VAL A 226 -1.89 -2.23 -0.63
CA VAL A 226 -1.49 -3.58 -1.01
C VAL A 226 -2.08 -3.90 -2.36
N HIS A 227 -1.24 -4.44 -3.25
CA HIS A 227 -1.64 -4.90 -4.57
C HIS A 227 -1.84 -6.42 -4.57
N GLY A 228 -2.93 -6.89 -5.16
CA GLY A 228 -3.17 -8.33 -5.33
C GLY A 228 -4.66 -8.65 -5.40
N PHE A 229 -5.15 -9.49 -4.50
CA PHE A 229 -6.56 -9.88 -4.48
C PHE A 229 -7.08 -9.90 -3.05
N LEU A 230 -8.32 -9.46 -2.87
CA LEU A 230 -9.01 -9.61 -1.61
C LEU A 230 -10.50 -9.78 -1.83
N SER A 231 -11.04 -10.84 -1.24
CA SER A 231 -12.47 -11.13 -1.23
C SER A 231 -12.87 -11.77 0.09
N GLN A 232 -14.07 -11.46 0.55
CA GLN A 232 -14.68 -12.09 1.71
C GLN A 232 -16.01 -12.71 1.30
N LEU A 233 -16.20 -13.96 1.68
CA LEU A 233 -17.42 -14.72 1.48
C LEU A 233 -18.06 -14.99 2.82
N ASN A 234 -19.38 -14.85 2.87
CA ASN A 234 -20.18 -15.20 4.02
C ASN A 234 -20.94 -16.50 3.71
N MET A 235 -20.82 -17.51 4.57
CA MET A 235 -21.48 -18.80 4.36
C MET A 235 -21.95 -19.42 5.68
N ILE A 236 -22.88 -20.36 5.58
CA ILE A 236 -23.40 -21.10 6.73
C ILE A 236 -22.93 -22.54 6.61
N VAL A 237 -22.24 -23.03 7.64
CA VAL A 237 -21.72 -24.40 7.73
C VAL A 237 -22.24 -25.03 9.01
N PHE A 238 -23.00 -26.13 8.91
CA PHE A 238 -23.65 -26.79 10.05
C PHE A 238 -24.44 -25.84 10.98
N GLY A 239 -25.11 -24.83 10.39
CA GLY A 239 -25.88 -23.83 11.13
C GLY A 239 -25.06 -22.68 11.73
N GLN A 240 -23.73 -22.69 11.57
CA GLN A 240 -22.84 -21.62 12.03
C GLN A 240 -22.51 -20.65 10.90
N GLN A 241 -22.64 -19.35 11.18
CA GLN A 241 -22.26 -18.29 10.24
C GLN A 241 -20.74 -18.09 10.25
N ILE A 242 -20.11 -18.34 9.11
CA ILE A 242 -18.66 -18.25 8.94
C ILE A 242 -18.33 -17.27 7.82
N TYR A 243 -17.32 -16.44 8.06
CA TYR A 243 -16.70 -15.60 7.04
C TYR A 243 -15.37 -16.19 6.60
N ILE A 244 -15.21 -16.41 5.30
CA ILE A 244 -13.94 -16.80 4.69
C ILE A 244 -13.39 -15.59 3.96
N THR A 245 -12.21 -15.13 4.37
CA THR A 245 -11.51 -14.00 3.74
C THR A 245 -10.26 -14.54 3.08
N LEU A 246 -10.10 -14.28 1.78
CA LEU A 246 -8.89 -14.62 1.04
C LEU A 246 -8.16 -13.32 0.71
N ILE A 247 -6.90 -13.21 1.11
CA ILE A 247 -6.04 -12.06 0.85
C ILE A 247 -4.79 -12.55 0.13
N SER A 248 -4.55 -12.08 -1.09
CA SER A 248 -3.30 -12.28 -1.82
C SER A 248 -2.56 -10.96 -1.97
N ARG A 249 -1.30 -10.92 -1.54
CA ARG A 249 -0.46 -9.72 -1.49
C ARG A 249 0.74 -9.94 -2.37
N ARG A 250 0.89 -9.10 -3.40
CA ARG A 250 1.98 -9.19 -4.37
C ARG A 250 3.15 -8.32 -3.92
N SER A 251 4.35 -8.90 -3.93
CA SER A 251 5.56 -8.16 -3.58
C SER A 251 5.86 -7.05 -4.59
N ASN A 252 6.28 -5.89 -4.08
CA ASN A 252 6.82 -4.77 -4.85
C ASN A 252 8.31 -4.99 -5.19
N LYS A 253 8.99 -5.93 -4.52
CA LYS A 253 10.42 -6.19 -4.73
C LYS A 253 10.61 -7.05 -5.96
N TYR A 254 11.63 -6.70 -6.75
CA TYR A 254 11.94 -7.35 -8.03
C TYR A 254 10.70 -7.54 -8.95
N ALA A 255 9.76 -6.59 -8.88
CA ALA A 255 8.53 -6.59 -9.68
C ALA A 255 8.81 -6.38 -11.17
N GLY A 256 8.00 -7.01 -12.02
CA GLY A 256 8.05 -6.94 -13.48
C GLY A 256 6.94 -7.76 -14.10
N THR A 257 6.81 -7.68 -15.43
CA THR A 257 5.84 -8.49 -16.16
C THR A 257 6.26 -9.96 -16.14
N ARG A 258 5.25 -10.85 -16.11
CA ARG A 258 5.47 -12.28 -16.23
C ARG A 258 6.24 -12.53 -17.53
N PHE A 259 7.20 -13.45 -17.50
CA PHE A 259 8.11 -13.79 -18.60
C PHE A 259 9.27 -12.81 -18.86
N LEU A 260 9.12 -11.49 -18.65
CA LEU A 260 10.26 -10.57 -18.72
C LEU A 260 11.08 -10.54 -17.43
N LYS A 261 10.47 -10.87 -16.29
CA LYS A 261 11.15 -10.92 -15.00
C LYS A 261 10.89 -12.23 -14.28
N ARG A 262 11.97 -12.98 -14.07
CA ARG A 262 12.01 -14.33 -13.49
C ARG A 262 13.23 -14.47 -12.61
N GLY A 263 13.22 -15.52 -11.79
CA GLY A 263 14.30 -15.78 -10.86
C GLY A 263 14.35 -14.78 -9.72
N CYS A 264 15.58 -14.45 -9.35
CA CYS A 264 15.90 -13.73 -8.14
C CYS A 264 16.95 -12.66 -8.42
N ASN A 265 16.87 -11.52 -7.73
CA ASN A 265 17.93 -10.51 -7.77
C ASN A 265 19.08 -10.83 -6.80
N SER A 266 20.15 -10.05 -6.89
CA SER A 266 21.34 -10.17 -6.02
C SER A 266 21.08 -10.00 -4.52
N LYS A 267 19.91 -9.47 -4.13
CA LYS A 267 19.50 -9.33 -2.72
C LYS A 267 18.63 -10.50 -2.23
N GLY A 268 18.35 -11.48 -3.09
CA GLY A 268 17.51 -12.64 -2.79
C GLY A 268 15.99 -12.42 -2.97
N TYR A 269 15.54 -11.30 -3.53
CA TYR A 269 14.12 -11.07 -3.79
C TYR A 269 13.71 -11.77 -5.08
N VAL A 270 12.71 -12.65 -4.97
CA VAL A 270 12.22 -13.43 -6.11
C VAL A 270 11.15 -12.66 -6.87
N ALA A 271 11.14 -12.83 -8.19
CA ALA A 271 10.14 -12.22 -9.04
C ALA A 271 8.77 -12.89 -8.79
N ASN A 272 7.70 -12.11 -8.94
CA ASN A 272 6.32 -12.62 -8.84
C ASN A 272 6.01 -13.29 -7.50
N GLU A 273 6.64 -12.84 -6.41
CA GLU A 273 6.30 -13.27 -5.06
C GLU A 273 4.89 -12.80 -4.68
N VAL A 274 4.07 -13.73 -4.21
CA VAL A 274 2.72 -13.52 -3.70
C VAL A 274 2.55 -14.32 -2.43
N GLU A 275 2.12 -13.65 -1.36
CA GLU A 275 1.64 -14.29 -0.14
C GLU A 275 0.11 -14.37 -0.21
N THR A 276 -0.46 -15.55 -0.01
CA THR A 276 -1.91 -15.75 0.05
C THR A 276 -2.27 -16.25 1.44
N GLU A 277 -3.21 -15.56 2.07
CA GLU A 277 -3.69 -15.84 3.40
C GLU A 277 -5.20 -16.09 3.35
N GLN A 278 -5.61 -17.23 3.88
CA GLN A 278 -7.00 -17.56 4.16
C GLN A 278 -7.27 -17.31 5.63
N ILE A 279 -8.23 -16.43 5.91
CA ILE A 279 -8.73 -16.15 7.25
C ILE A 279 -10.14 -16.70 7.36
N VAL A 280 -10.40 -17.53 8.37
CA VAL A 280 -11.75 -17.98 8.71
C VAL A 280 -12.16 -17.33 10.01
N HIS A 281 -13.31 -16.67 10.00
CA HIS A 281 -13.90 -16.04 11.17
C HIS A 281 -15.25 -16.68 11.47
N ASP A 282 -15.38 -17.24 12.66
CA ASP A 282 -16.64 -17.75 13.19
C ASP A 282 -17.43 -16.60 13.82
N ALA A 283 -18.50 -16.18 13.13
CA ALA A 283 -19.40 -15.13 13.57
C ALA A 283 -20.60 -15.66 14.37
N SER A 284 -20.69 -16.98 14.59
CA SER A 284 -21.73 -17.58 15.45
C SER A 284 -21.47 -17.37 16.93
N GLN A 285 -20.25 -16.98 17.30
CA GLN A 285 -19.91 -16.69 18.70
C GLN A 285 -20.53 -15.36 19.12
N THR A 286 -21.49 -15.44 20.04
CA THR A 286 -22.21 -14.30 20.64
C THR A 286 -21.41 -13.60 21.75
N SER A 287 -20.14 -13.98 21.96
CA SER A 287 -19.30 -13.41 23.01
C SER A 287 -18.94 -11.97 22.67
N PHE A 288 -19.24 -11.05 23.59
CA PHE A 288 -18.78 -9.66 23.52
C PHE A 288 -17.24 -9.52 23.60
N ASN A 289 -16.54 -10.57 24.05
CA ASN A 289 -15.11 -10.53 24.38
C ASN A 289 -14.23 -11.40 23.47
N GLY A 290 -14.75 -11.96 22.37
CA GLY A 290 -13.90 -12.65 21.41
C GLY A 290 -14.63 -13.34 20.27
N GLY A 291 -14.07 -13.20 19.07
CA GLY A 291 -14.35 -14.10 17.95
C GLY A 291 -13.28 -15.20 17.85
N ALA A 292 -13.59 -16.28 17.16
CA ALA A 292 -12.60 -17.27 16.74
C ALA A 292 -12.15 -16.95 15.31
N TYR A 293 -10.84 -16.76 15.17
CA TYR A 293 -10.18 -16.52 13.90
C TYR A 293 -9.14 -17.61 13.69
N THR A 294 -9.05 -18.12 12.47
CA THR A 294 -7.90 -18.90 12.01
C THR A 294 -7.27 -18.18 10.83
N SER A 295 -5.96 -18.31 10.66
CA SER A 295 -5.23 -17.82 9.51
C SER A 295 -4.32 -18.92 8.98
N PHE A 296 -4.35 -19.13 7.67
CA PHE A 296 -3.48 -20.06 6.97
C PHE A 296 -2.81 -19.35 5.80
N VAL A 297 -1.48 -19.35 5.79
CA VAL A 297 -0.67 -18.57 4.86
C VAL A 297 0.14 -19.50 3.96
N GLN A 298 0.13 -19.20 2.67
CA GLN A 298 0.96 -19.85 1.65
C GLN A 298 1.67 -18.80 0.82
N MET A 299 2.87 -19.11 0.35
CA MET A 299 3.62 -18.26 -0.56
C MET A 299 3.83 -18.94 -1.91
N ARG A 300 3.85 -18.14 -2.96
CA ARG A 300 4.25 -18.54 -4.30
C ARG A 300 5.23 -17.50 -4.82
N GLY A 301 6.33 -17.93 -5.43
CA GLY A 301 7.31 -17.05 -6.04
C GLY A 301 8.04 -17.73 -7.18
N SER A 302 8.91 -16.97 -7.87
CA SER A 302 9.87 -17.58 -8.79
C SER A 302 10.90 -18.42 -8.03
N ILE A 303 11.49 -19.40 -8.71
CA ILE A 303 12.61 -20.18 -8.17
C ILE A 303 13.73 -19.20 -7.78
N PRO A 304 14.31 -19.29 -6.56
CA PRO A 304 15.28 -18.32 -6.02
C PRO A 304 16.68 -18.45 -6.63
N LEU A 305 16.75 -18.64 -7.94
CA LEU A 305 17.97 -18.70 -8.74
C LEU A 305 18.01 -17.51 -9.69
N TYR A 306 19.19 -17.24 -10.26
CA TYR A 306 19.33 -16.24 -11.31
C TYR A 306 19.13 -16.93 -12.67
N TRP A 307 17.93 -16.78 -13.23
CA TRP A 307 17.55 -17.46 -14.47
C TRP A 307 16.61 -16.65 -15.34
N SER A 308 16.72 -16.86 -16.64
CA SER A 308 15.90 -16.23 -17.66
C SER A 308 15.23 -17.26 -18.56
N GLN A 309 14.27 -16.77 -19.34
CA GLN A 309 13.72 -17.51 -20.46
C GLN A 309 13.71 -16.58 -21.66
N ASP A 310 14.36 -17.02 -22.73
CA ASP A 310 14.39 -16.26 -23.96
C ASP A 310 13.06 -16.41 -24.71
N LEU A 311 12.31 -15.31 -24.83
CA LEU A 311 11.02 -15.26 -25.51
C LEU A 311 11.15 -15.02 -27.01
N THR A 312 12.37 -14.91 -27.57
CA THR A 312 12.61 -14.53 -28.98
C THR A 312 12.21 -15.58 -30.01
N LYS A 313 11.57 -16.69 -29.61
CA LYS A 313 11.02 -17.69 -30.54
C LYS A 313 9.57 -17.98 -30.20
N ALA A 314 8.75 -18.18 -31.23
CA ALA A 314 7.37 -18.71 -31.14
C ALA A 314 7.35 -20.18 -30.66
N MET A 315 8.07 -20.49 -29.57
CA MET A 315 8.06 -21.77 -28.90
C MET A 315 7.02 -21.72 -27.80
N SER A 316 6.19 -22.76 -27.71
CA SER A 316 5.16 -22.85 -26.66
C SER A 316 5.78 -22.93 -25.25
N LYS A 317 7.07 -23.31 -25.13
CA LYS A 317 7.86 -23.32 -23.90
C LYS A 317 9.32 -22.91 -24.19
N PRO A 318 9.71 -21.65 -23.97
CA PRO A 318 11.10 -21.25 -24.10
C PRO A 318 12.00 -21.98 -23.09
N PRO A 319 13.23 -22.37 -23.47
CA PRO A 319 14.16 -23.05 -22.59
C PRO A 319 14.54 -22.15 -21.41
N ILE A 320 14.82 -22.77 -20.26
CA ILE A 320 15.34 -22.09 -19.07
C ILE A 320 16.85 -21.95 -19.23
N SER A 321 17.36 -20.73 -19.15
CA SER A 321 18.78 -20.44 -19.07
C SER A 321 19.14 -20.08 -17.63
N LEU A 322 20.12 -20.76 -17.05
CA LEU A 322 20.75 -20.34 -15.80
C LEU A 322 21.81 -19.31 -16.17
N ASP A 323 21.54 -18.03 -15.92
CA ASP A 323 22.44 -16.97 -16.38
C ASP A 323 23.60 -16.75 -15.40
N PHE A 324 23.49 -17.26 -14.17
CA PHE A 324 24.55 -17.20 -13.16
C PHE A 324 24.53 -18.44 -12.26
N THR A 325 25.71 -19.04 -12.10
CA THR A 325 25.93 -20.18 -11.20
C THR A 325 26.34 -19.66 -9.82
N ASP A 326 25.54 -19.97 -8.81
CA ASP A 326 25.75 -19.54 -7.42
C ASP A 326 26.08 -20.75 -6.52
N PRO A 327 27.32 -21.28 -6.56
CA PRO A 327 27.67 -22.50 -5.84
C PRO A 327 27.63 -22.32 -4.31
N TYR A 328 27.83 -21.09 -3.82
CA TYR A 328 27.81 -20.78 -2.39
C TYR A 328 26.43 -20.35 -1.88
N GLY A 329 25.42 -20.30 -2.76
CA GLY A 329 24.06 -19.89 -2.40
C GLY A 329 23.95 -18.44 -1.91
N GLY A 330 24.83 -17.53 -2.35
CA GLY A 330 24.81 -16.13 -1.94
C GLY A 330 23.52 -15.38 -2.29
N ILE A 331 22.76 -15.85 -3.29
CA ILE A 331 21.45 -15.31 -3.68
C ILE A 331 20.32 -16.08 -3.00
N THR A 332 20.47 -17.40 -2.96
CA THR A 332 19.43 -18.32 -2.47
C THR A 332 19.31 -18.27 -0.94
N ALA A 333 20.43 -18.19 -0.22
CA ALA A 333 20.45 -18.20 1.24
C ALA A 333 19.74 -16.97 1.85
N PRO A 334 19.96 -15.71 1.40
CA PRO A 334 19.20 -14.57 1.90
C PRO A 334 17.70 -14.66 1.65
N HIS A 335 17.28 -15.34 0.59
CA HIS A 335 15.86 -15.61 0.34
C HIS A 335 15.28 -16.51 1.43
N PHE A 336 15.89 -17.67 1.68
CA PHE A 336 15.42 -18.60 2.70
C PHE A 336 15.58 -18.08 4.12
N GLU A 337 16.62 -17.29 4.41
CA GLU A 337 16.78 -16.62 5.69
C GLU A 337 15.57 -15.72 6.00
N ARG A 338 15.11 -14.93 5.01
CA ARG A 338 13.89 -14.12 5.16
C ARG A 338 12.64 -14.97 5.34
N LEU A 339 12.51 -16.07 4.59
CA LEU A 339 11.37 -16.98 4.74
C LEU A 339 11.35 -17.60 6.15
N LEU A 340 12.48 -18.10 6.63
CA LEU A 340 12.62 -18.69 7.97
C LEU A 340 12.34 -17.65 9.06
N LYS A 341 12.86 -16.42 8.92
CA LYS A 341 12.58 -15.33 9.86
C LYS A 341 11.09 -14.97 9.91
N LYS A 342 10.39 -15.08 8.78
CA LYS A 342 8.99 -14.66 8.67
C LYS A 342 7.99 -15.77 9.03
N TYR A 343 8.20 -16.99 8.53
CA TYR A 343 7.25 -18.10 8.64
C TYR A 343 7.70 -19.19 9.60
N GLY A 344 8.95 -19.15 10.08
CA GLY A 344 9.53 -20.19 10.91
C GLY A 344 9.94 -21.43 10.11
N ALA A 345 10.40 -22.45 10.84
CA ALA A 345 10.74 -23.75 10.29
C ALA A 345 9.63 -24.78 10.55
N PRO A 346 9.40 -25.74 9.65
CA PRO A 346 10.08 -25.95 8.37
C PRO A 346 9.49 -25.13 7.21
N ILE A 347 10.30 -24.82 6.19
CA ILE A 347 9.83 -24.31 4.89
C ILE A 347 9.70 -25.48 3.91
N ILE A 348 8.48 -25.77 3.47
CA ILE A 348 8.20 -26.86 2.52
C ILE A 348 8.04 -26.26 1.12
N ILE A 349 8.89 -26.70 0.19
CA ILE A 349 8.89 -26.24 -1.20
C ILE A 349 8.21 -27.29 -2.08
N LEU A 350 7.14 -26.89 -2.76
CA LEU A 350 6.46 -27.73 -3.73
C LEU A 350 6.87 -27.29 -5.14
N ASN A 351 7.62 -28.15 -5.83
CA ASN A 351 8.01 -27.91 -7.22
C ASN A 351 7.20 -28.81 -8.16
N LEU A 352 6.52 -28.20 -9.14
CA LEU A 352 5.67 -28.88 -10.13
C LEU A 352 6.29 -28.88 -11.53
N VAL A 353 7.61 -28.68 -11.66
CA VAL A 353 8.31 -28.77 -12.94
C VAL A 353 8.19 -30.20 -13.49
N LYS A 354 7.49 -30.34 -14.62
CA LYS A 354 7.36 -31.60 -15.34
C LYS A 354 8.72 -31.95 -15.96
N VAL A 355 9.39 -32.98 -15.43
CA VAL A 355 10.60 -33.55 -16.02
C VAL A 355 10.17 -34.65 -17.00
N THR A 356 10.57 -34.55 -18.27
CA THR A 356 10.51 -35.69 -19.19
C THR A 356 11.68 -36.60 -18.84
N LEU A 357 11.42 -37.85 -18.49
CA LEU A 357 12.38 -38.82 -17.92
C LEU A 357 13.59 -39.18 -18.82
N GLU A 358 13.69 -38.64 -20.04
CA GLU A 358 14.78 -38.98 -20.98
C GLU A 358 16.18 -38.53 -20.50
N PHE A 359 16.27 -37.58 -19.56
CA PHE A 359 17.57 -37.08 -19.09
C PHE A 359 18.23 -37.90 -17.97
N VAL A 360 17.50 -38.77 -17.28
CA VAL A 360 18.06 -39.57 -16.17
C VAL A 360 18.73 -40.86 -16.66
N ALA A 361 18.50 -41.26 -17.91
CA ALA A 361 19.06 -42.48 -18.48
C ALA A 361 20.51 -42.35 -19.00
N ASN A 362 21.06 -41.13 -19.08
CA ASN A 362 22.40 -40.89 -19.64
C ASN A 362 23.49 -40.56 -18.59
N GLU A 363 23.18 -40.62 -17.30
CA GLU A 363 24.16 -40.43 -16.21
C GLU A 363 24.09 -41.55 -15.14
N LEU A 364 23.78 -42.78 -15.56
CA LEU A 364 23.99 -44.00 -14.75
C LEU A 364 24.88 -45.00 -15.47
#